data_AF-A0A8T3PEJ0-F1
#
_entry.id   AF-A0A8T3PEJ0-F1
#
_cell.length_a   1.000
_cell.length_b   1.000
_cell.length_c   1.000
_cell.angle_alpha   90.00
_cell.angle_beta   90.00
_cell.angle_gamma   90.00
#
_symmetry.space_group_name_H-M   'P 1'
#
loop_
_entity.id
_entity.type
_entity.pdbx_description
1 polymer ?
#
loop_
_entity_poly.entity_id
_entity_poly.type
_entity_poly.pdbx_seq_one_letter_code
_entity_poly.pdbx_strand_id
1 'polypeptide(L)'
;MSSRPAGRAGISRGLVVGIVGALLIAVAALAVFAGGRTTPVPGSTDRTGSSSPTATPAAASGPLASDPSTPDPADSPGPTGPGPSPTPDPAASPSPPPTPVDVAMPIVPVVGFWEQGGGLSRGELIAALEGRSDRFADVWLPADDRDAIAQALGIRIADTVQSAEPTEILMSLSDGGLGLLRASQLTPRVRALPLEGKELIGTERVRGNHAWPLTIPVTVSPDEAWDQASAITLVVGGDMLMDRGIYERVYNRNKGIDYPFDGGMVRITGRYCCGPFPPFTPQEVPSYVKTGNKGIVRRMLQDADLAFGNLENPVPDNWVFRVVGTPFSGKPELLQMFVNAGIDWVSLANNHMLDFGTSGIRDTYRHLRRFGIGFSGAGIDLEQARTWSVQQVGDSTVAILPCVTVAPGSWATENSAGALPCRDRQLIPNIEQAANEADIVIVFPSWGPEYTPNPAPSQRRFAQRWIAAGADVIVGFGHHQVAAMEEIDGRLVFYSIGNFVFDQNWSEATMEGVLPELTFHRGELVQVEMNPFLTIDQSQPNLLEPESGQAVLRVIRNASKGMLDY
;
A
#
# COMPACT_ATOMS: atom_id res chain seq x y z
N MET A 1 2.08 -20.37 -79.98
CA MET A 1 3.53 -20.13 -79.73
C MET A 1 3.84 -20.47 -78.27
N SER A 2 5.13 -20.49 -77.89
CA SER A 2 5.70 -20.66 -76.53
C SER A 2 4.94 -19.98 -75.38
N SER A 3 5.07 -20.38 -74.10
CA SER A 3 5.68 -21.58 -73.47
C SER A 3 5.35 -21.68 -71.96
N ARG A 4 5.56 -22.86 -71.36
CA ARG A 4 5.53 -23.20 -69.90
C ARG A 4 6.78 -22.66 -69.13
N PRO A 5 6.92 -22.81 -67.78
CA PRO A 5 5.94 -22.85 -66.66
C PRO A 5 6.40 -22.15 -65.33
N ALA A 6 5.65 -22.36 -64.22
CA ALA A 6 6.07 -22.38 -62.80
C ALA A 6 6.38 -21.04 -62.07
N GLY A 7 6.33 -20.95 -60.72
CA GLY A 7 5.74 -21.88 -59.73
C GLY A 7 6.37 -21.84 -58.31
N ARG A 8 5.54 -21.98 -57.25
CA ARG A 8 5.85 -21.95 -55.79
C ARG A 8 6.29 -20.57 -55.24
N ALA A 9 6.00 -20.10 -54.02
CA ALA A 9 5.49 -20.65 -52.74
C ALA A 9 6.55 -20.89 -51.62
N GLY A 10 6.71 -19.89 -50.75
CA GLY A 10 6.78 -19.97 -49.28
C GLY A 10 7.91 -20.74 -48.56
N ILE A 11 8.65 -20.03 -47.69
CA ILE A 11 9.31 -20.56 -46.47
C ILE A 11 9.01 -19.59 -45.31
N SER A 12 8.93 -20.11 -44.08
CA SER A 12 8.58 -19.40 -42.85
C SER A 12 9.74 -19.37 -41.83
N ARG A 13 9.50 -18.74 -40.65
CA ARG A 13 10.48 -18.44 -39.57
C ARG A 13 11.42 -17.28 -39.95
N GLY A 14 11.90 -16.43 -39.04
CA GLY A 14 11.84 -16.40 -37.57
C GLY A 14 13.12 -15.73 -37.03
N LEU A 15 13.24 -15.50 -35.71
CA LEU A 15 14.48 -15.07 -35.03
C LEU A 15 14.97 -13.60 -35.23
N VAL A 16 14.12 -12.57 -35.10
CA VAL A 16 14.59 -11.17 -34.90
C VAL A 16 13.72 -10.37 -33.90
N VAL A 17 13.59 -10.85 -32.66
CA VAL A 17 12.97 -10.08 -31.54
C VAL A 17 13.80 -10.17 -30.24
N GLY A 18 14.91 -10.92 -30.22
CA GLY A 18 15.62 -11.29 -28.98
C GLY A 18 16.79 -10.41 -28.54
N ILE A 19 17.18 -9.36 -29.29
CA ILE A 19 18.49 -8.69 -29.10
C ILE A 19 18.36 -7.15 -29.11
N VAL A 20 17.35 -6.61 -28.41
CA VAL A 20 17.22 -5.15 -28.17
C VAL A 20 17.12 -4.84 -26.66
N GLY A 21 16.36 -5.62 -25.90
CA GLY A 21 16.22 -5.41 -24.44
C GLY A 21 17.49 -5.64 -23.61
N ALA A 22 18.50 -6.34 -24.15
CA ALA A 22 19.69 -6.74 -23.40
C ALA A 22 20.83 -5.71 -23.38
N LEU A 23 20.78 -4.64 -24.19
CA LEU A 23 21.92 -3.73 -24.38
C LEU A 23 21.87 -2.46 -23.51
N LEU A 24 20.69 -2.06 -23.01
CA LEU A 24 20.51 -0.82 -22.25
C LEU A 24 21.01 -0.91 -20.80
N ILE A 25 21.01 -2.10 -20.19
CA ILE A 25 21.50 -2.33 -18.82
C ILE A 25 23.03 -2.11 -18.72
N ALA A 26 23.77 -2.26 -19.82
CA ALA A 26 25.24 -2.19 -19.83
C ALA A 26 25.82 -0.76 -19.71
N VAL A 27 25.05 0.28 -20.06
CA VAL A 27 25.57 1.66 -20.16
C VAL A 27 25.73 2.32 -18.78
N ALA A 28 24.92 1.96 -17.79
CA ALA A 28 25.02 2.49 -16.42
C ALA A 28 26.26 2.00 -15.65
N ALA A 29 26.84 0.85 -16.04
CA ALA A 29 27.88 0.17 -15.26
C ALA A 29 29.33 0.62 -15.58
N LEU A 30 29.54 1.50 -16.57
CA LEU A 30 30.85 1.73 -17.20
C LEU A 30 31.48 3.12 -16.94
N ALA A 31 30.98 3.85 -15.94
CA ALA A 31 31.41 5.22 -15.61
C ALA A 31 32.27 5.35 -14.31
N VAL A 32 32.73 4.23 -13.73
CA VAL A 32 33.43 4.22 -12.41
C VAL A 32 34.95 3.98 -12.52
N PHE A 33 35.47 3.54 -13.67
CA PHE A 33 36.90 3.25 -13.86
C PHE A 33 37.57 4.06 -14.98
N ALA A 34 37.94 5.30 -14.67
CA ALA A 34 38.86 6.12 -15.46
C ALA A 34 39.75 6.98 -14.56
N GLY A 35 40.90 6.45 -14.12
CA GLY A 35 41.78 7.12 -13.16
C GLY A 35 42.59 8.27 -13.77
N GLY A 36 42.22 9.52 -13.47
CA GLY A 36 42.99 10.72 -13.81
C GLY A 36 44.07 11.03 -12.78
N ARG A 37 45.35 10.87 -13.14
CA ARG A 37 46.48 11.32 -12.31
C ARG A 37 46.61 12.85 -12.35
N THR A 38 46.74 13.49 -11.19
CA THR A 38 47.27 14.85 -11.06
C THR A 38 48.54 14.85 -10.22
N THR A 39 49.55 15.62 -10.63
CA THR A 39 50.86 15.71 -9.98
C THR A 39 50.90 16.85 -8.95
N PRO A 40 51.72 16.72 -7.88
CA PRO A 40 51.74 17.70 -6.79
C PRO A 40 52.50 18.99 -7.14
N VAL A 41 52.15 20.08 -6.45
CA VAL A 41 52.91 21.35 -6.39
C VAL A 41 53.15 21.66 -4.90
N PRO A 42 54.37 22.02 -4.45
CA PRO A 42 54.72 22.05 -3.03
C PRO A 42 54.78 23.46 -2.39
N GLY A 43 54.60 23.50 -1.06
CA GLY A 43 55.49 24.30 -0.19
C GLY A 43 54.96 25.60 0.44
N SER A 44 54.41 25.50 1.65
CA SER A 44 54.67 26.40 2.80
C SER A 44 53.90 25.84 4.02
N THR A 45 54.56 25.24 5.01
CA THR A 45 55.19 25.89 6.18
C THR A 45 54.27 26.83 6.95
N ASP A 46 53.72 26.32 8.07
CA ASP A 46 53.79 27.09 9.32
C ASP A 46 53.88 26.15 10.55
N ARG A 47 54.24 26.70 11.72
CA ARG A 47 54.47 25.96 12.98
C ARG A 47 53.59 26.49 14.12
N THR A 48 52.76 25.63 14.69
CA THR A 48 52.33 25.61 16.12
C THR A 48 51.64 24.27 16.39
N GLY A 49 51.54 23.73 17.62
CA GLY A 49 52.12 24.17 18.90
C GLY A 49 51.14 23.95 20.06
N SER A 50 51.45 23.03 20.99
CA SER A 50 50.58 22.58 22.12
C SER A 50 49.33 21.77 21.70
N SER A 51 48.70 20.92 22.52
CA SER A 51 49.10 20.31 23.81
C SER A 51 48.33 19.01 24.10
N SER A 52 48.96 18.10 24.84
CA SER A 52 48.37 16.96 25.57
C SER A 52 47.54 17.46 26.81
N PRO A 53 46.70 16.66 27.52
CA PRO A 53 46.87 15.22 27.73
C PRO A 53 45.63 14.30 27.78
N THR A 54 45.93 13.00 27.80
CA THR A 54 45.07 11.88 28.20
C THR A 54 44.70 11.93 29.69
N ALA A 55 43.54 11.36 30.05
CA ALA A 55 43.22 10.98 31.43
C ALA A 55 42.43 9.65 31.45
N THR A 56 42.67 8.81 32.47
CA THR A 56 41.99 7.53 32.73
C THR A 56 41.32 7.60 34.11
N PRO A 57 40.29 6.78 34.40
CA PRO A 57 40.53 5.56 35.20
C PRO A 57 39.65 4.36 34.72
N ALA A 58 39.90 3.06 34.99
CA ALA A 58 40.48 2.32 36.12
C ALA A 58 39.53 2.24 37.36
N ALA A 59 38.56 1.32 37.45
CA ALA A 59 38.63 -0.15 37.62
C ALA A 59 38.70 -0.64 39.10
N ALA A 60 37.75 -1.50 39.50
CA ALA A 60 37.69 -2.34 40.71
C ALA A 60 36.63 -3.45 40.47
N SER A 61 36.98 -4.72 40.25
CA SER A 61 37.07 -5.83 41.24
C SER A 61 35.77 -6.10 42.02
N GLY A 62 35.15 -7.29 42.07
CA GLY A 62 35.55 -8.69 41.72
C GLY A 62 35.17 -9.63 42.91
N PRO A 63 35.45 -10.97 42.92
CA PRO A 63 35.88 -11.92 41.87
C PRO A 63 34.70 -12.90 41.50
N LEU A 64 34.63 -14.26 41.55
CA LEU A 64 35.53 -15.40 41.90
C LEU A 64 34.94 -16.79 41.44
N ALA A 65 35.67 -17.57 40.61
CA ALA A 65 35.54 -19.03 40.33
C ALA A 65 34.22 -19.59 39.70
N SER A 66 34.17 -20.78 39.07
CA SER A 66 35.17 -21.88 38.95
C SER A 66 35.30 -22.52 37.54
N ASP A 67 36.34 -23.33 37.35
CA ASP A 67 36.83 -23.93 36.10
C ASP A 67 36.03 -25.18 35.58
N PRO A 68 36.30 -25.68 34.35
CA PRO A 68 35.50 -26.72 33.68
C PRO A 68 36.08 -28.15 33.78
N SER A 69 35.31 -29.14 33.29
CA SER A 69 35.81 -30.50 33.00
C SER A 69 35.09 -31.17 31.83
N THR A 70 35.82 -31.57 30.79
CA THR A 70 35.41 -32.59 29.82
C THR A 70 35.89 -33.98 30.25
N PRO A 71 35.22 -35.04 29.76
CA PRO A 71 35.95 -36.24 29.36
C PRO A 71 35.55 -36.75 27.95
N ASP A 72 36.31 -37.75 27.50
CA ASP A 72 36.42 -38.30 26.14
C ASP A 72 35.21 -39.14 25.63
N PRO A 73 35.21 -39.56 24.34
CA PRO A 73 34.00 -40.01 23.63
C PRO A 73 33.78 -41.54 23.58
N ALA A 74 32.73 -41.89 22.82
CA ALA A 74 32.34 -43.20 22.31
C ALA A 74 31.51 -44.11 23.26
N ASP A 75 30.21 -44.19 22.95
CA ASP A 75 29.57 -45.48 22.77
C ASP A 75 28.48 -45.42 21.69
N SER A 76 28.20 -46.54 21.01
CA SER A 76 27.22 -46.59 19.90
C SER A 76 25.83 -46.99 20.40
N PRO A 77 24.73 -46.34 19.97
CA PRO A 77 23.39 -46.73 20.40
C PRO A 77 22.96 -48.07 19.79
N GLY A 78 22.63 -49.04 20.65
CA GLY A 78 21.90 -50.23 20.25
C GLY A 78 20.43 -49.92 19.88
N PRO A 79 19.74 -50.79 19.13
CA PRO A 79 18.40 -50.52 18.64
C PRO A 79 17.34 -50.59 19.76
N THR A 80 16.90 -49.42 20.24
CA THR A 80 15.70 -49.30 21.07
C THR A 80 14.44 -49.49 20.23
N GLY A 81 13.58 -50.43 20.60
CA GLY A 81 12.28 -50.63 19.95
C GLY A 81 11.31 -49.45 20.15
N PRO A 82 10.19 -49.41 19.41
CA PRO A 82 9.23 -48.32 19.49
C PRO A 82 8.57 -48.25 20.88
N GLY A 83 8.69 -47.10 21.54
CA GLY A 83 7.89 -46.77 22.70
C GLY A 83 6.41 -46.58 22.33
N PRO A 84 5.48 -46.69 23.28
CA PRO A 84 4.06 -46.44 23.03
C PRO A 84 3.84 -44.98 22.62
N SER A 85 3.04 -44.76 21.58
CA SER A 85 2.62 -43.42 21.17
C SER A 85 1.93 -42.67 22.32
N PRO A 86 2.10 -41.34 22.44
CA PRO A 86 1.29 -40.55 23.35
C PRO A 86 -0.20 -40.75 23.00
N THR A 87 -1.02 -40.95 24.02
CA THR A 87 -2.48 -40.94 23.85
C THR A 87 -2.90 -39.50 23.57
N PRO A 88 -3.71 -39.21 22.53
CA PRO A 88 -4.20 -37.86 22.31
C PRO A 88 -5.03 -37.40 23.50
N ASP A 89 -4.90 -36.13 23.89
CA ASP A 89 -5.74 -35.54 24.92
C ASP A 89 -7.22 -35.67 24.54
N PRO A 90 -8.12 -35.87 25.54
CA PRO A 90 -9.55 -35.91 25.27
C PRO A 90 -9.99 -34.57 24.67
N ALA A 91 -10.48 -34.61 23.43
CA ALA A 91 -10.89 -33.42 22.70
C ALA A 91 -11.80 -32.54 23.57
N ALA A 92 -11.43 -31.25 23.69
CA ALA A 92 -12.18 -30.29 24.48
C ALA A 92 -13.65 -30.32 24.04
N SER A 93 -14.56 -30.52 24.99
CA SER A 93 -15.99 -30.45 24.68
C SER A 93 -16.30 -29.06 24.16
N PRO A 94 -17.00 -28.93 23.02
CA PRO A 94 -17.26 -27.62 22.43
C PRO A 94 -18.02 -26.75 23.42
N SER A 95 -17.56 -25.52 23.60
CA SER A 95 -18.29 -24.50 24.36
C SER A 95 -19.73 -24.41 23.85
N PRO A 96 -20.74 -24.22 24.72
CA PRO A 96 -22.08 -23.95 24.24
C PRO A 96 -22.04 -22.70 23.32
N PRO A 97 -22.79 -22.71 22.20
CA PRO A 97 -22.76 -21.59 21.27
C PRO A 97 -23.16 -20.29 21.99
N PRO A 98 -22.56 -19.14 21.62
CA PRO A 98 -22.86 -17.87 22.25
C PRO A 98 -24.36 -17.56 22.15
N THR A 99 -24.93 -17.01 23.21
CA THR A 99 -26.36 -16.64 23.21
C THR A 99 -26.58 -15.51 22.22
N PRO A 100 -27.54 -15.63 21.27
CA PRO A 100 -27.85 -14.56 20.34
C PRO A 100 -28.27 -13.26 21.05
N VAL A 101 -27.98 -12.13 20.40
CA VAL A 101 -28.19 -10.78 20.94
C VAL A 101 -29.08 -9.96 20.02
N ASP A 102 -30.01 -9.21 20.62
CA ASP A 102 -30.86 -8.26 19.92
C ASP A 102 -30.10 -6.94 19.71
N VAL A 103 -29.94 -6.51 18.46
CA VAL A 103 -29.15 -5.32 18.09
C VAL A 103 -29.88 -4.44 17.08
N ALA A 104 -29.57 -3.13 17.12
CA ALA A 104 -29.90 -2.20 16.05
C ALA A 104 -28.80 -2.28 14.97
N MET A 105 -28.97 -3.19 14.02
CA MET A 105 -28.02 -3.45 12.94
C MET A 105 -28.04 -2.30 11.93
N PRO A 106 -26.90 -1.64 11.62
CA PRO A 106 -26.82 -0.69 10.52
C PRO A 106 -27.06 -1.39 9.18
N ILE A 107 -27.97 -0.83 8.37
CA ILE A 107 -28.16 -1.24 6.98
C ILE A 107 -27.51 -0.20 6.08
N VAL A 108 -26.68 -0.70 5.15
CA VAL A 108 -25.74 0.09 4.35
C VAL A 108 -26.15 -0.02 2.88
N PRO A 109 -26.47 1.10 2.20
CA PRO A 109 -26.60 1.11 0.75
C PRO A 109 -25.22 0.87 0.11
N VAL A 110 -25.15 -0.03 -0.86
CA VAL A 110 -23.91 -0.45 -1.53
C VAL A 110 -24.08 -0.44 -3.06
N VAL A 111 -22.99 -0.26 -3.78
CA VAL A 111 -22.90 -0.33 -5.25
C VAL A 111 -21.72 -1.20 -5.67
N GLY A 112 -21.60 -1.56 -6.96
CA GLY A 112 -20.44 -2.30 -7.46
C GLY A 112 -19.11 -1.59 -7.16
N PHE A 113 -18.05 -2.34 -6.83
CA PHE A 113 -16.74 -1.84 -6.37
C PHE A 113 -16.17 -0.65 -7.18
N TRP A 114 -16.31 -0.68 -8.51
CA TRP A 114 -15.75 0.35 -9.40
C TRP A 114 -16.62 1.59 -9.57
N GLU A 115 -17.80 1.64 -8.95
CA GLU A 115 -18.69 2.81 -9.07
C GLU A 115 -18.10 4.03 -8.36
N GLN A 116 -18.38 5.21 -8.90
CA GLN A 116 -17.82 6.47 -8.42
C GLN A 116 -18.88 7.56 -8.37
N GLY A 117 -18.96 8.26 -7.24
CA GLY A 117 -19.93 9.32 -7.02
C GLY A 117 -20.28 9.46 -5.55
N GLY A 118 -21.07 10.49 -5.24
CA GLY A 118 -21.57 10.75 -3.90
C GLY A 118 -22.56 9.69 -3.42
N GLY A 119 -22.86 9.75 -2.11
CA GLY A 119 -23.83 8.88 -1.45
C GLY A 119 -25.29 9.14 -1.84
N LEU A 120 -26.20 8.89 -0.91
CA LEU A 120 -27.65 9.01 -1.09
C LEU A 120 -28.27 9.87 0.01
N SER A 121 -29.29 10.65 -0.37
CA SER A 121 -30.31 11.08 0.58
C SER A 121 -31.29 9.94 0.88
N ARG A 122 -31.97 10.03 2.03
CA ARG A 122 -33.09 9.15 2.39
C ARG A 122 -34.23 9.22 1.36
N GLY A 123 -34.38 10.36 0.68
CA GLY A 123 -35.35 10.56 -0.40
C GLY A 123 -35.02 9.74 -1.66
N GLU A 124 -33.75 9.72 -2.09
CA GLU A 124 -33.28 8.89 -3.21
C GLU A 124 -33.35 7.40 -2.87
N LEU A 125 -32.95 7.01 -1.65
CA LEU A 125 -33.04 5.63 -1.19
C LEU A 125 -34.49 5.11 -1.19
N ILE A 126 -35.43 5.91 -0.68
CA ILE A 126 -36.87 5.60 -0.75
C ILE A 126 -37.35 5.55 -2.21
N ALA A 127 -36.91 6.46 -3.07
CA ALA A 127 -37.28 6.44 -4.49
C ALA A 127 -36.78 5.16 -5.20
N ALA A 128 -35.58 4.66 -4.89
CA ALA A 128 -35.09 3.40 -5.41
C ALA A 128 -35.92 2.20 -4.90
N LEU A 129 -36.20 2.14 -3.60
CA LEU A 129 -36.96 1.05 -2.99
C LEU A 129 -38.45 1.04 -3.37
N GLU A 130 -39.00 2.17 -3.82
CA GLU A 130 -40.35 2.26 -4.40
C GLU A 130 -40.38 2.05 -5.93
N GLY A 131 -39.25 1.73 -6.57
CA GLY A 131 -39.19 1.50 -8.03
C GLY A 131 -39.34 2.78 -8.86
N ARG A 132 -38.87 3.92 -8.32
CA ARG A 132 -39.00 5.29 -8.85
C ARG A 132 -37.66 6.03 -8.99
N SER A 133 -36.54 5.31 -9.11
CA SER A 133 -35.21 5.89 -9.27
C SER A 133 -34.78 5.91 -10.72
N ASP A 134 -34.33 7.07 -11.21
CA ASP A 134 -33.65 7.20 -12.50
C ASP A 134 -32.13 6.93 -12.39
N ARG A 135 -31.60 6.74 -11.17
CA ARG A 135 -30.15 6.56 -10.89
C ARG A 135 -29.72 5.08 -10.89
N PHE A 136 -30.63 4.16 -10.59
CA PHE A 136 -30.32 2.74 -10.41
C PHE A 136 -31.27 1.87 -11.24
N ALA A 137 -30.71 0.97 -12.05
CA ALA A 137 -31.49 0.10 -12.94
C ALA A 137 -32.09 -1.10 -12.18
N ASP A 138 -31.33 -1.67 -11.25
CA ASP A 138 -31.68 -2.81 -10.40
C ASP A 138 -31.46 -2.45 -8.93
N VAL A 139 -32.31 -3.01 -8.05
CA VAL A 139 -32.29 -2.70 -6.60
C VAL A 139 -32.48 -3.98 -5.80
N TRP A 140 -31.50 -4.32 -4.98
CA TRP A 140 -31.41 -5.60 -4.27
C TRP A 140 -31.50 -5.45 -2.75
N LEU A 141 -32.15 -6.41 -2.09
CA LEU A 141 -32.32 -6.48 -0.63
C LEU A 141 -32.05 -7.88 -0.08
N PRO A 142 -31.54 -8.03 1.17
CA PRO A 142 -31.50 -9.32 1.83
C PRO A 142 -32.95 -9.79 2.07
N ALA A 143 -33.26 -11.03 1.72
CA ALA A 143 -34.64 -11.54 1.77
C ALA A 143 -35.27 -11.41 3.17
N ASP A 144 -34.54 -11.79 4.22
CA ASP A 144 -34.99 -11.73 5.61
C ASP A 144 -35.15 -10.29 6.16
N ASP A 145 -34.43 -9.32 5.60
CA ASP A 145 -34.43 -7.93 6.08
C ASP A 145 -35.50 -7.05 5.40
N ARG A 146 -36.13 -7.52 4.32
CA ARG A 146 -37.04 -6.73 3.46
C ARG A 146 -38.14 -6.01 4.26
N ASP A 147 -38.86 -6.73 5.10
CA ASP A 147 -39.98 -6.17 5.87
C ASP A 147 -39.50 -5.24 7.01
N ALA A 148 -38.36 -5.55 7.62
CA ALA A 148 -37.75 -4.70 8.66
C ALA A 148 -37.24 -3.37 8.06
N ILE A 149 -36.65 -3.40 6.87
CA ILE A 149 -36.24 -2.21 6.11
C ILE A 149 -37.47 -1.38 5.70
N ALA A 150 -38.53 -2.03 5.21
CA ALA A 150 -39.80 -1.36 4.88
C ALA A 150 -40.38 -0.62 6.10
N GLN A 151 -40.38 -1.27 7.27
CA GLN A 151 -40.87 -0.72 8.52
C GLN A 151 -39.99 0.45 9.04
N ALA A 152 -38.66 0.31 8.99
CA ALA A 152 -37.72 1.35 9.43
C ALA A 152 -37.69 2.59 8.51
N LEU A 153 -38.06 2.42 7.24
CA LEU A 153 -38.22 3.52 6.30
C LEU A 153 -39.63 4.13 6.30
N GLY A 154 -40.66 3.34 6.63
CA GLY A 154 -42.07 3.75 6.63
C GLY A 154 -42.73 3.67 5.25
N ILE A 155 -42.30 2.73 4.40
CA ILE A 155 -42.64 2.66 2.97
C ILE A 155 -43.22 1.30 2.58
N ARG A 156 -43.78 1.19 1.36
CA ARG A 156 -43.96 -0.10 0.68
C ARG A 156 -42.85 -0.27 -0.34
N ILE A 157 -42.02 -1.30 -0.16
CA ILE A 157 -41.00 -1.69 -1.14
C ILE A 157 -41.70 -2.27 -2.38
N ALA A 158 -41.28 -1.84 -3.57
CA ALA A 158 -41.91 -2.21 -4.82
C ALA A 158 -41.62 -3.66 -5.22
N ASP A 159 -42.57 -4.25 -5.97
CA ASP A 159 -42.50 -5.64 -6.43
C ASP A 159 -41.39 -5.84 -7.51
N THR A 160 -40.78 -4.75 -8.00
CA THR A 160 -39.60 -4.73 -8.88
C THR A 160 -38.25 -4.81 -8.15
N VAL A 161 -38.22 -4.56 -6.84
CA VAL A 161 -37.01 -4.65 -6.02
C VAL A 161 -36.72 -6.13 -5.74
N GLN A 162 -35.55 -6.60 -6.19
CA GLN A 162 -35.11 -7.98 -5.97
C GLN A 162 -34.85 -8.27 -4.49
N SER A 163 -35.11 -9.52 -4.09
CA SER A 163 -34.72 -10.04 -2.77
C SER A 163 -33.98 -11.35 -2.92
N ALA A 164 -32.81 -11.45 -2.28
CA ALA A 164 -31.82 -12.49 -2.50
C ALA A 164 -31.00 -12.73 -1.22
N GLU A 165 -30.10 -13.72 -1.25
CA GLU A 165 -29.10 -13.91 -0.20
C GLU A 165 -27.99 -12.86 -0.28
N PRO A 166 -27.34 -12.44 0.83
CA PRO A 166 -26.29 -11.43 0.82
C PRO A 166 -25.16 -11.71 -0.18
N THR A 167 -24.74 -12.97 -0.32
CA THR A 167 -23.71 -13.39 -1.29
C THR A 167 -24.18 -13.24 -2.74
N GLU A 168 -25.47 -13.48 -3.03
CA GLU A 168 -26.04 -13.27 -4.37
C GLU A 168 -26.13 -11.77 -4.71
N ILE A 169 -26.44 -10.91 -3.72
CA ILE A 169 -26.38 -9.45 -3.87
C ILE A 169 -24.94 -9.00 -4.19
N LEU A 170 -23.95 -9.46 -3.41
CA LEU A 170 -22.52 -9.18 -3.62
C LEU A 170 -22.01 -9.64 -4.99
N MET A 171 -22.64 -10.65 -5.61
CA MET A 171 -22.31 -11.14 -6.96
C MET A 171 -23.12 -10.49 -8.09
N SER A 172 -24.27 -9.89 -7.78
CA SER A 172 -25.19 -9.31 -8.79
C SER A 172 -25.00 -7.80 -8.98
N LEU A 173 -24.31 -7.12 -8.06
CA LEU A 173 -24.06 -5.68 -8.12
C LEU A 173 -23.00 -5.33 -9.18
N SER A 174 -23.49 -4.82 -10.30
CA SER A 174 -22.70 -4.27 -11.40
C SER A 174 -22.92 -2.75 -11.52
N ASP A 175 -22.17 -2.12 -12.43
CA ASP A 175 -22.29 -0.71 -12.82
C ASP A 175 -23.78 -0.33 -13.01
N GLY A 176 -24.29 0.65 -12.25
CA GLY A 176 -25.70 1.07 -12.25
C GLY A 176 -26.66 0.33 -11.29
N GLY A 177 -26.22 -0.66 -10.51
CA GLY A 177 -27.04 -1.36 -9.51
C GLY A 177 -26.93 -0.79 -8.09
N LEU A 178 -28.01 -0.90 -7.30
CA LEU A 178 -28.02 -0.60 -5.86
C LEU A 178 -28.33 -1.87 -5.04
N GLY A 179 -27.59 -2.10 -3.96
CA GLY A 179 -27.94 -3.08 -2.95
C GLY A 179 -28.09 -2.44 -1.57
N LEU A 180 -28.75 -3.12 -0.65
CA LEU A 180 -28.61 -2.86 0.78
C LEU A 180 -28.08 -4.13 1.45
N LEU A 181 -27.19 -3.98 2.44
CA LEU A 181 -26.62 -5.07 3.23
C LEU A 181 -26.60 -4.71 4.71
N ARG A 182 -26.58 -5.70 5.61
CA ARG A 182 -26.16 -5.48 7.01
C ARG A 182 -24.68 -5.08 7.02
N ALA A 183 -24.26 -4.24 7.96
CA ALA A 183 -22.86 -3.82 8.03
C ALA A 183 -21.87 -4.99 8.19
N SER A 184 -22.25 -6.05 8.92
CA SER A 184 -21.47 -7.29 9.04
C SER A 184 -21.54 -8.24 7.83
N GLN A 185 -22.22 -7.85 6.75
CA GLN A 185 -22.22 -8.53 5.44
C GLN A 185 -21.38 -7.77 4.39
N LEU A 186 -20.73 -6.67 4.78
CA LEU A 186 -19.87 -5.91 3.88
C LEU A 186 -18.59 -6.67 3.55
N THR A 187 -18.15 -6.55 2.30
CA THR A 187 -16.89 -7.09 1.80
C THR A 187 -16.26 -6.11 0.81
N PRO A 188 -14.96 -6.23 0.50
CA PRO A 188 -14.29 -5.41 -0.52
C PRO A 188 -14.83 -5.54 -1.95
N ARG A 189 -15.83 -6.41 -2.18
CA ARG A 189 -16.48 -6.62 -3.48
C ARG A 189 -17.50 -5.54 -3.84
N VAL A 190 -17.91 -4.72 -2.88
CA VAL A 190 -18.91 -3.65 -3.07
C VAL A 190 -18.49 -2.38 -2.34
N ARG A 191 -18.74 -1.23 -2.97
CA ARG A 191 -18.49 0.08 -2.40
C ARG A 191 -19.69 0.53 -1.56
N ALA A 192 -19.48 0.80 -0.29
CA ALA A 192 -20.50 1.40 0.57
C ALA A 192 -20.77 2.87 0.18
N LEU A 193 -22.03 3.29 0.22
CA LEU A 193 -22.42 4.67 -0.02
C LEU A 193 -22.67 5.42 1.30
N PRO A 194 -22.24 6.69 1.41
CA PRO A 194 -22.72 7.58 2.44
C PRO A 194 -24.26 7.71 2.40
N LEU A 195 -24.91 7.82 3.56
CA LEU A 195 -26.37 8.02 3.67
C LEU A 195 -26.65 9.26 4.51
N GLU A 196 -27.48 10.18 3.99
CA GLU A 196 -27.74 11.51 4.58
C GLU A 196 -26.44 12.31 4.89
N GLY A 197 -25.41 12.15 4.05
CA GLY A 197 -24.11 12.81 4.24
C GLY A 197 -23.28 12.26 5.41
N LYS A 198 -23.51 11.00 5.80
CA LYS A 198 -22.74 10.29 6.82
C LYS A 198 -22.19 8.98 6.26
N GLU A 199 -21.02 8.57 6.75
CA GLU A 199 -20.36 7.32 6.38
C GLU A 199 -20.35 6.34 7.55
N LEU A 200 -20.48 5.03 7.28
CA LEU A 200 -20.31 3.99 8.31
C LEU A 200 -18.86 3.49 8.38
N ILE A 201 -18.09 3.66 7.33
CA ILE A 201 -16.74 3.13 7.14
C ILE A 201 -15.96 4.10 6.25
N GLY A 202 -14.63 4.13 6.36
CA GLY A 202 -13.80 5.19 5.82
C GLY A 202 -13.31 6.18 6.88
N THR A 203 -12.59 7.20 6.45
CA THR A 203 -11.98 8.24 7.29
C THR A 203 -13.02 9.17 7.93
N GLU A 204 -14.04 9.62 7.19
CA GLU A 204 -15.12 10.48 7.72
C GLU A 204 -16.25 9.66 8.43
N ARG A 205 -15.99 8.40 8.83
CA ARG A 205 -16.99 7.50 9.44
C ARG A 205 -17.56 7.99 10.78
N VAL A 206 -18.84 7.69 11.01
CA VAL A 206 -19.49 7.90 12.30
C VAL A 206 -18.78 7.12 13.42
N ARG A 207 -18.71 7.68 14.63
CA ARG A 207 -18.05 7.06 15.79
C ARG A 207 -19.03 6.32 16.74
N GLY A 208 -20.16 5.82 16.21
CA GLY A 208 -21.12 4.97 16.93
C GLY A 208 -22.38 4.64 16.13
N ASN A 209 -22.92 3.41 16.26
CA ASN A 209 -24.08 2.91 15.49
C ASN A 209 -25.29 3.85 15.54
N HIS A 210 -25.56 4.48 16.70
CA HIS A 210 -26.68 5.39 16.92
C HIS A 210 -26.65 6.68 16.06
N ALA A 211 -25.50 7.00 15.47
CA ALA A 211 -25.36 8.15 14.57
C ALA A 211 -25.69 7.79 13.11
N TRP A 212 -25.73 6.50 12.75
CA TRP A 212 -26.10 6.03 11.41
C TRP A 212 -27.62 6.15 11.17
N PRO A 213 -28.09 6.67 10.02
CA PRO A 213 -29.50 7.06 9.82
C PRO A 213 -30.46 5.91 9.43
N LEU A 214 -29.96 4.68 9.25
CA LEU A 214 -30.79 3.52 8.92
C LEU A 214 -30.32 2.24 9.66
N THR A 215 -31.03 1.87 10.72
CA THR A 215 -30.85 0.62 11.46
C THR A 215 -32.13 -0.19 11.49
N ILE A 216 -32.03 -1.52 11.54
CA ILE A 216 -33.15 -2.43 11.80
C ILE A 216 -32.91 -3.25 13.09
N PRO A 217 -33.97 -3.67 13.81
CA PRO A 217 -33.82 -4.62 14.92
C PRO A 217 -33.65 -6.04 14.38
N VAL A 218 -32.58 -6.73 14.77
CA VAL A 218 -32.32 -8.14 14.45
C VAL A 218 -31.73 -8.88 15.65
N THR A 219 -31.99 -10.19 15.72
CA THR A 219 -31.33 -11.10 16.67
C THR A 219 -30.23 -11.86 15.91
N VAL A 220 -28.97 -11.73 16.33
CA VAL A 220 -27.79 -12.29 15.63
C VAL A 220 -26.79 -12.89 16.63
N SER A 221 -25.75 -13.61 16.16
CA SER A 221 -24.63 -13.94 17.04
C SER A 221 -23.86 -12.67 17.47
N PRO A 222 -23.14 -12.68 18.61
CA PRO A 222 -22.29 -11.55 19.00
C PRO A 222 -21.19 -11.23 17.98
N ASP A 223 -20.74 -12.23 17.23
CA ASP A 223 -19.69 -12.09 16.21
C ASP A 223 -20.22 -11.39 14.96
N GLU A 224 -21.48 -11.64 14.57
CA GLU A 224 -22.22 -10.88 13.54
C GLU A 224 -22.62 -9.46 14.00
N ALA A 225 -22.66 -9.18 15.29
CA ALA A 225 -23.14 -7.90 15.82
C ALA A 225 -22.16 -6.76 15.52
N TRP A 226 -22.53 -5.86 14.61
CA TRP A 226 -21.70 -4.71 14.24
C TRP A 226 -21.48 -3.76 15.42
N ASP A 227 -20.21 -3.56 15.74
CA ASP A 227 -19.75 -2.49 16.63
C ASP A 227 -18.85 -1.52 15.85
N GLN A 228 -19.20 -0.24 15.92
CA GLN A 228 -18.50 0.85 15.26
C GLN A 228 -17.14 1.20 15.91
N ALA A 229 -16.90 0.83 17.17
CA ALA A 229 -15.59 1.03 17.80
C ALA A 229 -14.55 0.02 17.28
N SER A 230 -14.97 -1.22 17.01
CA SER A 230 -14.18 -2.28 16.37
C SER A 230 -13.81 -2.03 14.90
N ALA A 231 -14.21 -0.89 14.31
CA ALA A 231 -13.94 -0.52 12.91
C ALA A 231 -12.80 0.50 12.82
N ILE A 232 -11.74 0.16 12.08
CA ILE A 232 -10.55 1.01 11.85
C ILE A 232 -10.27 1.18 10.36
N THR A 233 -9.82 2.36 9.94
CA THR A 233 -9.51 2.70 8.54
C THR A 233 -8.04 3.10 8.41
N LEU A 234 -7.32 2.39 7.56
CA LEU A 234 -5.92 2.67 7.21
C LEU A 234 -5.87 3.40 5.86
N VAL A 235 -4.98 4.39 5.71
CA VAL A 235 -4.77 5.10 4.43
C VAL A 235 -3.37 4.85 3.90
N VAL A 236 -3.28 4.36 2.65
CA VAL A 236 -2.01 3.91 2.06
C VAL A 236 -1.52 4.83 0.95
N GLY A 237 -0.51 5.65 1.24
CA GLY A 237 0.23 6.42 0.27
C GLY A 237 1.26 5.58 -0.49
N GLY A 238 1.40 5.81 -1.79
CA GLY A 238 2.44 5.21 -2.63
C GLY A 238 3.81 5.86 -2.44
N ASP A 239 4.53 6.06 -3.55
CA ASP A 239 5.90 6.58 -3.51
C ASP A 239 5.97 8.05 -3.06
N MET A 240 6.72 8.33 -1.98
CA MET A 240 6.96 9.67 -1.45
C MET A 240 8.45 10.03 -1.47
N LEU A 241 8.77 11.05 -2.25
CA LEU A 241 10.09 11.66 -2.37
C LEU A 241 10.15 12.96 -1.52
N MET A 242 11.35 13.40 -1.16
CA MET A 242 11.62 14.67 -0.46
C MET A 242 12.62 15.57 -1.20
N ASP A 243 13.39 15.04 -2.15
CA ASP A 243 14.38 15.78 -2.96
C ASP A 243 13.71 16.54 -4.14
N ARG A 244 14.53 17.14 -5.01
CA ARG A 244 14.17 17.73 -6.31
C ARG A 244 12.91 18.61 -6.27
N GLY A 245 11.84 18.22 -6.98
CA GLY A 245 10.59 18.97 -7.09
C GLY A 245 9.97 19.34 -5.73
N ILE A 246 10.03 18.44 -4.74
CA ILE A 246 9.46 18.67 -3.41
C ILE A 246 10.23 19.79 -2.71
N TYR A 247 11.56 19.68 -2.63
CA TYR A 247 12.41 20.72 -2.05
C TYR A 247 12.28 22.06 -2.80
N GLU A 248 12.22 22.01 -4.13
CA GLU A 248 12.04 23.21 -4.97
C GLU A 248 10.72 23.92 -4.66
N ARG A 249 9.61 23.16 -4.53
CA ARG A 249 8.31 23.73 -4.18
C ARG A 249 8.26 24.27 -2.75
N VAL A 250 8.69 23.50 -1.76
CA VAL A 250 8.63 23.90 -0.34
C VAL A 250 9.54 25.11 -0.06
N TYR A 251 10.84 24.99 -0.38
CA TYR A 251 11.85 25.98 -0.02
C TYR A 251 12.12 27.00 -1.13
N ASN A 252 12.53 26.57 -2.34
CA ASN A 252 12.99 27.50 -3.38
C ASN A 252 11.86 28.38 -3.95
N ARG A 253 10.61 27.92 -3.89
CA ARG A 253 9.39 28.68 -4.24
C ARG A 253 8.62 29.19 -3.02
N ASN A 254 9.08 28.90 -1.80
CA ASN A 254 8.47 29.32 -0.54
C ASN A 254 6.95 29.03 -0.48
N LYS A 255 6.51 27.83 -0.92
CA LYS A 255 5.09 27.42 -0.86
C LYS A 255 4.64 26.97 0.54
N GLY A 256 5.59 26.80 1.47
CA GLY A 256 5.33 26.31 2.83
C GLY A 256 5.55 24.81 2.97
N ILE A 257 5.81 24.35 4.20
CA ILE A 257 6.17 22.96 4.53
C ILE A 257 5.06 21.96 4.18
N ASP A 258 3.80 22.30 4.47
CA ASP A 258 2.64 21.44 4.22
C ASP A 258 2.30 21.26 2.74
N TYR A 259 2.89 22.05 1.84
CA TYR A 259 2.44 22.20 0.46
C TYR A 259 2.18 20.87 -0.29
N PRO A 260 3.03 19.82 -0.20
CA PRO A 260 2.79 18.56 -0.90
C PRO A 260 1.47 17.88 -0.54
N PHE A 261 1.06 17.94 0.74
CA PHE A 261 -0.17 17.30 1.23
C PHE A 261 -1.40 18.22 1.21
N ASP A 262 -1.20 19.49 0.85
CA ASP A 262 -2.21 20.56 0.82
C ASP A 262 -3.13 20.50 -0.44
N GLY A 263 -3.30 19.30 -1.00
CA GLY A 263 -4.03 18.99 -2.24
C GLY A 263 -5.55 19.13 -2.12
N GLY A 264 -6.21 19.49 -3.20
CA GLY A 264 -7.68 19.61 -3.30
C GLY A 264 -8.27 18.66 -4.34
N MET A 265 -9.47 19.00 -4.84
CA MET A 265 -10.07 18.34 -6.01
C MET A 265 -9.52 18.94 -7.32
N VAL A 266 -9.33 18.09 -8.32
CA VAL A 266 -9.01 18.44 -9.71
C VAL A 266 -9.87 17.67 -10.71
N ARG A 267 -10.08 18.26 -11.89
CA ARG A 267 -10.65 17.58 -13.05
C ARG A 267 -9.75 17.74 -14.27
N ILE A 268 -9.56 16.65 -15.00
CA ILE A 268 -8.81 16.66 -16.26
C ILE A 268 -9.66 17.34 -17.34
N THR A 269 -9.05 18.23 -18.12
CA THR A 269 -9.72 19.05 -19.15
C THR A 269 -9.21 18.78 -20.56
N GLY A 270 -8.17 17.96 -20.69
CA GLY A 270 -7.55 17.58 -21.96
C GLY A 270 -6.15 17.03 -21.73
N ARG A 271 -5.41 16.81 -22.83
CA ARG A 271 -4.03 16.32 -22.82
C ARG A 271 -3.18 17.17 -23.77
N TYR A 272 -1.88 17.24 -23.52
CA TYR A 272 -0.94 17.89 -24.44
C TYR A 272 0.37 17.12 -24.54
N CYS A 273 0.98 17.16 -25.73
CA CYS A 273 2.34 16.69 -25.96
C CYS A 273 3.33 17.86 -25.77
N CYS A 274 4.51 17.70 -25.17
CA CYS A 274 5.15 16.49 -24.65
C CYS A 274 5.65 16.74 -23.23
N GLY A 275 5.73 15.69 -22.40
CA GLY A 275 6.54 15.74 -21.18
C GLY A 275 8.02 16.07 -21.46
N PRO A 276 8.73 16.76 -20.54
CA PRO A 276 10.05 17.35 -20.83
C PRO A 276 11.24 16.37 -20.75
N PHE A 277 11.01 15.05 -20.63
CA PHE A 277 12.02 14.08 -20.18
C PHE A 277 12.49 13.12 -21.29
N PRO A 278 13.60 13.39 -22.00
CA PRO A 278 14.25 12.41 -22.86
C PRO A 278 14.88 11.28 -22.01
N PRO A 279 15.05 10.05 -22.54
CA PRO A 279 15.02 9.67 -23.96
C PRO A 279 13.70 9.07 -24.44
N PHE A 280 12.64 9.11 -23.63
CA PHE A 280 11.38 8.44 -23.97
C PHE A 280 10.63 9.12 -25.13
N THR A 281 9.78 8.33 -25.79
CA THR A 281 8.81 8.81 -26.78
C THR A 281 7.95 9.94 -26.17
N PRO A 282 7.55 10.97 -26.93
CA PRO A 282 6.57 11.97 -26.48
C PRO A 282 5.37 11.35 -25.76
N GLN A 283 5.32 11.58 -24.45
CA GLN A 283 4.18 11.21 -23.60
C GLN A 283 3.20 12.37 -23.50
N GLU A 284 1.91 12.05 -23.43
CA GLU A 284 0.86 13.02 -23.12
C GLU A 284 0.88 13.36 -21.63
N VAL A 285 0.66 14.64 -21.33
CA VAL A 285 0.54 15.18 -19.97
C VAL A 285 -0.85 15.81 -19.80
N PRO A 286 -1.53 15.63 -18.66
CA PRO A 286 -2.88 16.17 -18.48
C PRO A 286 -2.90 17.69 -18.35
N SER A 287 -3.84 18.31 -19.06
CA SER A 287 -4.39 19.62 -18.70
C SER A 287 -5.46 19.41 -17.63
N TYR A 288 -5.49 20.25 -16.61
CA TYR A 288 -6.41 20.12 -15.48
C TYR A 288 -6.89 21.48 -14.97
N VAL A 289 -7.99 21.47 -14.21
CA VAL A 289 -8.41 22.60 -13.37
C VAL A 289 -8.57 22.13 -11.93
N LYS A 290 -8.21 22.98 -10.96
CA LYS A 290 -8.56 22.77 -9.55
C LYS A 290 -10.01 23.20 -9.34
N THR A 291 -10.81 22.36 -8.69
CA THR A 291 -12.25 22.58 -8.55
C THR A 291 -12.71 22.84 -7.12
N GLY A 292 -11.92 22.46 -6.10
CA GLY A 292 -12.21 22.86 -4.72
C GLY A 292 -11.44 22.09 -3.64
N ASN A 293 -12.03 22.07 -2.44
CA ASN A 293 -11.69 21.23 -1.29
C ASN A 293 -10.18 21.12 -0.93
N LYS A 294 -9.46 22.25 -0.98
CA LYS A 294 -8.02 22.28 -0.66
C LYS A 294 -7.75 21.70 0.74
N GLY A 295 -6.77 20.82 0.84
CA GLY A 295 -6.36 20.13 2.06
C GLY A 295 -7.12 18.83 2.33
N ILE A 296 -7.96 18.33 1.42
CA ILE A 296 -8.64 17.03 1.60
C ILE A 296 -7.65 15.87 1.75
N VAL A 297 -6.59 15.83 0.92
CA VAL A 297 -5.59 14.76 0.96
C VAL A 297 -4.93 14.67 2.35
N ARG A 298 -4.58 15.81 2.95
CA ARG A 298 -4.11 15.86 4.34
C ARG A 298 -5.19 15.41 5.34
N ARG A 299 -6.45 15.82 5.19
CA ARG A 299 -7.50 15.42 6.16
C ARG A 299 -7.71 13.91 6.17
N MET A 300 -7.83 13.27 5.01
CA MET A 300 -7.93 11.80 4.92
C MET A 300 -6.79 11.09 5.68
N LEU A 301 -5.56 11.60 5.56
CA LEU A 301 -4.41 11.07 6.30
C LEU A 301 -4.45 11.36 7.81
N GLN A 302 -5.05 12.49 8.23
CA GLN A 302 -5.21 12.87 9.65
C GLN A 302 -6.42 12.23 10.35
N ASP A 303 -7.47 11.89 9.59
CA ASP A 303 -8.73 11.32 10.06
C ASP A 303 -8.73 9.77 10.01
N ALA A 304 -7.71 9.18 9.35
CA ALA A 304 -7.36 7.77 9.41
C ALA A 304 -6.94 7.34 10.83
N ASP A 305 -7.10 6.06 11.14
CA ASP A 305 -6.59 5.49 12.40
C ASP A 305 -5.12 5.01 12.25
N LEU A 306 -4.63 4.88 11.01
CA LEU A 306 -3.21 4.75 10.64
C LEU A 306 -2.99 5.21 9.20
N ALA A 307 -2.06 6.13 8.95
CA ALA A 307 -1.67 6.54 7.59
C ALA A 307 -0.18 6.26 7.31
N PHE A 308 0.12 5.61 6.19
CA PHE A 308 1.47 5.12 5.89
C PHE A 308 1.83 5.09 4.40
N GLY A 309 3.12 4.96 4.06
CA GLY A 309 3.56 4.81 2.66
C GLY A 309 5.05 4.55 2.46
N ASN A 310 5.58 4.74 1.23
CA ASN A 310 7.01 4.53 0.93
C ASN A 310 7.81 5.84 1.04
N LEU A 311 8.88 5.86 1.85
CA LEU A 311 9.87 6.95 1.84
C LEU A 311 11.02 6.57 0.90
N GLU A 312 10.94 7.05 -0.34
CA GLU A 312 11.82 6.59 -1.43
C GLU A 312 13.30 6.95 -1.19
N ASN A 313 13.59 8.09 -0.56
CA ASN A 313 14.97 8.55 -0.36
C ASN A 313 15.49 8.39 1.08
N PRO A 314 16.80 8.18 1.27
CA PRO A 314 17.41 8.40 2.58
C PRO A 314 17.31 9.88 2.97
N VAL A 315 17.37 10.13 4.29
CA VAL A 315 17.35 11.45 4.92
C VAL A 315 18.68 11.65 5.68
N PRO A 316 19.80 11.90 4.98
CA PRO A 316 21.14 12.04 5.58
C PRO A 316 21.38 13.42 6.19
N ASP A 317 22.32 13.55 7.14
CA ASP A 317 22.75 14.88 7.62
C ASP A 317 23.48 15.68 6.54
N ASN A 318 24.24 15.00 5.67
CA ASN A 318 24.94 15.59 4.53
C ASN A 318 24.11 15.59 3.24
N TRP A 319 22.79 15.77 3.34
CA TRP A 319 21.89 15.87 2.19
C TRP A 319 22.34 16.96 1.20
N VAL A 320 22.03 16.75 -0.08
CA VAL A 320 22.40 17.66 -1.17
C VAL A 320 21.19 17.85 -2.07
N PHE A 321 20.71 19.10 -2.20
CA PHE A 321 19.67 19.42 -3.18
C PHE A 321 20.15 19.07 -4.60
N ARG A 322 19.41 18.22 -5.30
CA ARG A 322 19.69 17.85 -6.69
C ARG A 322 18.53 18.25 -7.60
N VAL A 323 18.88 18.56 -8.84
CA VAL A 323 17.90 18.83 -9.93
C VAL A 323 17.93 17.78 -11.03
N VAL A 324 18.95 16.92 -11.04
CA VAL A 324 19.17 15.83 -12.00
C VAL A 324 19.98 14.71 -11.33
N GLY A 325 19.93 13.51 -11.91
CA GLY A 325 20.60 12.31 -11.39
C GLY A 325 19.71 11.47 -10.49
N THR A 326 20.07 10.20 -10.34
CA THR A 326 19.32 9.19 -9.58
C THR A 326 19.65 9.09 -8.09
N PRO A 327 20.83 9.46 -7.56
CA PRO A 327 21.03 9.44 -6.11
C PRO A 327 20.20 10.54 -5.42
N PHE A 328 19.24 10.17 -4.59
CA PHE A 328 18.34 11.10 -3.90
C PHE A 328 18.76 11.38 -2.45
N SER A 329 18.42 12.56 -1.93
CA SER A 329 18.45 12.83 -0.48
C SER A 329 17.38 13.81 -0.02
N GLY A 330 16.57 13.37 0.95
CA GLY A 330 15.64 14.25 1.66
C GLY A 330 16.37 15.17 2.64
N LYS A 331 16.05 16.47 2.63
CA LYS A 331 16.44 17.39 3.70
C LYS A 331 15.74 16.97 5.01
N PRO A 332 16.45 16.80 6.15
CA PRO A 332 15.83 16.34 7.41
C PRO A 332 14.60 17.14 7.87
N GLU A 333 14.60 18.46 7.74
CA GLU A 333 13.49 19.32 8.14
C GLU A 333 12.24 19.18 7.26
N LEU A 334 12.31 18.46 6.12
CA LEU A 334 11.11 18.13 5.34
C LEU A 334 10.25 17.04 6.00
N LEU A 335 10.79 16.21 6.91
CA LEU A 335 9.97 15.21 7.63
C LEU A 335 8.85 15.84 8.47
N GLN A 336 8.94 17.14 8.79
CA GLN A 336 7.84 17.87 9.42
C GLN A 336 6.58 17.89 8.55
N MET A 337 6.68 17.79 7.21
CA MET A 337 5.51 17.73 6.32
C MET A 337 4.76 16.40 6.45
N PHE A 338 5.45 15.30 6.78
CA PHE A 338 4.84 13.99 7.06
C PHE A 338 4.08 14.03 8.39
N VAL A 339 4.71 14.55 9.46
CA VAL A 339 4.06 14.76 10.76
C VAL A 339 2.85 15.69 10.65
N ASN A 340 2.97 16.79 9.90
CA ASN A 340 1.85 17.73 9.67
C ASN A 340 0.75 17.15 8.77
N ALA A 341 1.03 16.09 8.01
CA ALA A 341 0.07 15.38 7.17
C ALA A 341 -0.61 14.20 7.89
N GLY A 342 -0.11 13.76 9.04
CA GLY A 342 -0.60 12.55 9.74
C GLY A 342 0.05 11.24 9.29
N ILE A 343 1.21 11.27 8.63
CA ILE A 343 1.92 10.02 8.26
C ILE A 343 2.59 9.43 9.51
N ASP A 344 2.04 8.31 10.00
CA ASP A 344 2.51 7.58 11.17
C ASP A 344 3.72 6.69 10.87
N TRP A 345 3.75 6.09 9.67
CA TRP A 345 4.75 5.06 9.32
C TRP A 345 5.25 5.16 7.88
N VAL A 346 6.54 4.87 7.67
CA VAL A 346 7.14 4.80 6.32
C VAL A 346 7.98 3.54 6.08
N SER A 347 7.83 2.96 4.89
CA SER A 347 8.72 1.93 4.38
C SER A 347 10.06 2.53 3.96
N LEU A 348 11.12 1.79 4.24
CA LEU A 348 12.48 2.05 3.75
C LEU A 348 12.95 0.97 2.77
N ALA A 349 12.10 0.00 2.42
CA ALA A 349 12.45 -1.10 1.52
C ALA A 349 12.26 -0.70 0.05
N ASN A 350 13.22 0.04 -0.51
CA ASN A 350 13.23 0.47 -1.90
C ASN A 350 14.65 0.48 -2.49
N ASN A 351 14.75 0.79 -3.79
CA ASN A 351 15.99 0.85 -4.55
C ASN A 351 16.93 1.99 -4.12
N HIS A 352 16.41 3.08 -3.53
CA HIS A 352 17.15 4.32 -3.30
C HIS A 352 17.65 4.52 -1.87
N MET A 353 17.17 3.77 -0.89
CA MET A 353 17.56 3.87 0.52
C MET A 353 19.08 3.76 0.80
N LEU A 354 19.85 3.15 -0.11
CA LEU A 354 21.32 3.04 -0.01
C LEU A 354 22.10 4.15 -0.76
N ASP A 355 21.44 5.14 -1.37
CA ASP A 355 22.09 6.22 -2.16
C ASP A 355 23.13 7.04 -1.38
N PHE A 356 22.98 7.11 -0.04
CA PHE A 356 23.93 7.76 0.88
C PHE A 356 24.61 6.74 1.83
N GLY A 357 24.59 5.46 1.46
CA GLY A 357 25.24 4.34 2.14
C GLY A 357 24.74 4.09 3.56
N THR A 358 25.54 3.35 4.34
CA THR A 358 25.25 3.04 5.76
C THR A 358 25.07 4.29 6.63
N SER A 359 25.70 5.42 6.27
CA SER A 359 25.47 6.73 6.88
C SER A 359 24.05 7.24 6.65
N GLY A 360 23.59 7.24 5.39
CA GLY A 360 22.24 7.67 5.04
C GLY A 360 21.16 6.88 5.77
N ILE A 361 21.28 5.55 5.84
CA ILE A 361 20.33 4.70 6.58
C ILE A 361 20.33 5.05 8.08
N ARG A 362 21.51 5.19 8.71
CA ARG A 362 21.63 5.53 10.13
C ARG A 362 21.07 6.91 10.48
N ASP A 363 21.28 7.88 9.61
CA ASP A 363 20.73 9.24 9.78
C ASP A 363 19.22 9.25 9.58
N THR A 364 18.71 8.55 8.57
CA THR A 364 17.26 8.36 8.31
C THR A 364 16.57 7.78 9.54
N TYR A 365 17.12 6.69 10.09
CA TYR A 365 16.68 6.07 11.35
C TYR A 365 16.61 7.06 12.52
N ARG A 366 17.63 7.90 12.68
CA ARG A 366 17.74 8.88 13.76
C ARG A 366 16.76 10.05 13.59
N HIS A 367 16.53 10.50 12.35
CA HIS A 367 15.59 11.58 12.07
C HIS A 367 14.14 11.11 12.16
N LEU A 368 13.77 9.95 11.61
CA LEU A 368 12.41 9.40 11.76
C LEU A 368 12.04 9.21 13.24
N ARG A 369 12.93 8.62 14.05
CA ARG A 369 12.76 8.52 15.52
C ARG A 369 12.65 9.88 16.22
N ARG A 370 13.27 10.94 15.69
CA ARG A 370 13.17 12.30 16.22
C ARG A 370 11.84 12.97 15.87
N PHE A 371 11.27 12.65 14.70
CA PHE A 371 9.97 13.14 14.26
C PHE A 371 8.78 12.30 14.75
N GLY A 372 9.04 11.13 15.35
CA GLY A 372 8.02 10.23 15.89
C GLY A 372 7.43 9.26 14.86
N ILE A 373 7.97 9.22 13.65
CA ILE A 373 7.48 8.40 12.53
C ILE A 373 8.06 6.99 12.65
N GLY A 374 7.20 5.97 12.60
CA GLY A 374 7.57 4.55 12.56
C GLY A 374 8.15 4.13 11.21
N PHE A 375 8.93 3.05 11.18
CA PHE A 375 9.52 2.54 9.93
C PHE A 375 10.05 1.11 10.06
N SER A 376 10.23 0.45 8.92
CA SER A 376 11.05 -0.77 8.80
C SER A 376 11.54 -0.97 7.35
N GLY A 377 12.18 -2.12 7.03
CA GLY A 377 12.50 -2.50 5.64
C GLY A 377 13.88 -2.13 5.12
N ALA A 378 14.74 -1.52 5.93
CA ALA A 378 16.16 -1.33 5.64
C ALA A 378 16.97 -1.44 6.94
N GLY A 379 18.29 -1.60 6.85
CA GLY A 379 19.15 -1.72 8.04
C GLY A 379 20.64 -1.56 7.75
N ILE A 380 21.47 -1.58 8.81
CA ILE A 380 22.94 -1.63 8.72
C ILE A 380 23.47 -3.01 8.29
N ASP A 381 22.61 -4.04 8.39
CA ASP A 381 22.79 -5.42 7.98
C ASP A 381 21.41 -6.06 7.73
N LEU A 382 21.39 -7.33 7.32
CA LEU A 382 20.18 -8.09 7.02
C LEU A 382 19.36 -8.50 8.27
N GLU A 383 19.97 -8.57 9.45
CA GLU A 383 19.24 -8.89 10.69
C GLU A 383 18.41 -7.68 11.14
N GLN A 384 18.96 -6.47 11.03
CA GLN A 384 18.20 -5.25 11.21
C GLN A 384 17.19 -5.04 10.08
N ALA A 385 17.57 -5.27 8.82
CA ALA A 385 16.66 -5.03 7.70
C ALA A 385 15.41 -5.94 7.73
N ARG A 386 15.53 -7.16 8.29
CA ARG A 386 14.41 -8.12 8.37
C ARG A 386 13.45 -7.92 9.54
N THR A 387 13.65 -6.92 10.41
CA THR A 387 12.64 -6.57 11.43
C THR A 387 11.47 -5.83 10.77
N TRP A 388 10.24 -6.16 11.15
CA TRP A 388 9.04 -5.41 10.79
C TRP A 388 8.61 -4.48 11.93
N SER A 389 7.43 -3.87 11.81
CA SER A 389 6.83 -3.04 12.85
C SER A 389 5.38 -3.45 13.03
N VAL A 390 4.95 -3.59 14.29
CA VAL A 390 3.54 -3.73 14.67
C VAL A 390 3.08 -2.38 15.23
N GLN A 391 1.91 -1.91 14.80
CA GLN A 391 1.24 -0.71 15.30
C GLN A 391 -0.02 -1.10 16.08
N GLN A 392 -0.29 -0.42 17.19
CA GLN A 392 -1.59 -0.50 17.86
C GLN A 392 -2.54 0.52 17.20
N VAL A 393 -3.66 0.06 16.65
CA VAL A 393 -4.61 0.86 15.88
C VAL A 393 -6.02 0.61 16.43
N GLY A 394 -6.49 1.51 17.29
CA GLY A 394 -7.66 1.23 18.12
C GLY A 394 -7.41 0.01 19.02
N ASP A 395 -8.39 -0.90 19.07
CA ASP A 395 -8.25 -2.17 19.81
C ASP A 395 -7.49 -3.26 19.02
N SER A 396 -7.20 -3.04 17.74
CA SER A 396 -6.48 -3.99 16.86
C SER A 396 -4.99 -3.69 16.75
N THR A 397 -4.23 -4.67 16.26
CA THR A 397 -2.80 -4.57 15.94
C THR A 397 -2.51 -4.84 14.46
N VAL A 398 -1.64 -4.02 13.86
CA VAL A 398 -1.32 -4.06 12.42
C VAL A 398 0.17 -4.27 12.22
N ALA A 399 0.58 -5.40 11.65
CA ALA A 399 1.96 -5.66 11.26
C ALA A 399 2.22 -5.21 9.81
N ILE A 400 3.27 -4.41 9.58
CA ILE A 400 3.67 -3.97 8.22
C ILE A 400 5.05 -4.51 7.85
N LEU A 401 5.08 -5.34 6.81
CA LEU A 401 6.25 -6.10 6.33
C LEU A 401 6.68 -5.61 4.93
N PRO A 402 7.55 -4.59 4.84
CA PRO A 402 8.05 -4.09 3.57
C PRO A 402 9.25 -4.89 3.03
N CYS A 403 9.38 -5.01 1.71
CA CYS A 403 10.56 -5.58 1.06
C CYS A 403 10.77 -5.00 -0.36
N VAL A 404 11.95 -5.23 -0.98
CA VAL A 404 12.28 -4.77 -2.34
C VAL A 404 12.68 -5.89 -3.31
N THR A 405 12.19 -5.89 -4.56
CA THR A 405 12.67 -6.78 -5.64
C THR A 405 13.63 -6.13 -6.63
N VAL A 406 13.71 -4.80 -6.64
CA VAL A 406 14.52 -4.01 -7.58
C VAL A 406 15.91 -3.65 -7.02
N ALA A 407 16.81 -3.16 -7.89
CA ALA A 407 18.19 -2.77 -7.61
C ALA A 407 18.99 -3.68 -6.64
N PRO A 408 19.38 -4.92 -7.01
CA PRO A 408 20.05 -5.86 -6.09
C PRO A 408 21.36 -5.41 -5.44
N GLY A 409 21.97 -4.31 -5.89
CA GLY A 409 23.12 -3.68 -5.24
C GLY A 409 22.76 -2.78 -4.04
N SER A 410 21.47 -2.46 -3.81
CA SER A 410 20.98 -1.71 -2.65
C SER A 410 20.55 -2.62 -1.49
N TRP A 411 20.59 -3.94 -1.66
CA TRP A 411 20.05 -4.92 -0.72
C TRP A 411 20.94 -5.15 0.49
N ALA A 412 20.32 -5.30 1.66
CA ALA A 412 21.00 -5.73 2.87
C ALA A 412 21.55 -7.16 2.71
N THR A 413 22.74 -7.39 3.28
CA THR A 413 23.34 -8.72 3.42
C THR A 413 23.71 -8.96 4.88
N GLU A 414 24.08 -10.20 5.20
CA GLU A 414 24.52 -10.63 6.54
C GLU A 414 25.67 -9.78 7.10
N ASN A 415 26.38 -9.01 6.26
CA ASN A 415 27.48 -8.12 6.66
C ASN A 415 27.42 -6.72 5.99
N SER A 416 26.29 -6.31 5.39
CA SER A 416 26.20 -4.99 4.71
C SER A 416 24.82 -4.35 4.77
N ALA A 417 24.84 -3.02 4.87
CA ALA A 417 23.65 -2.18 4.93
C ALA A 417 22.87 -2.16 3.61
N GLY A 418 21.55 -1.94 3.70
CA GLY A 418 20.66 -1.87 2.54
C GLY A 418 19.19 -2.07 2.89
N ALA A 419 18.36 -2.16 1.86
CA ALA A 419 16.93 -2.50 1.94
C ALA A 419 16.71 -4.03 2.06
N LEU A 420 15.59 -4.46 2.65
CA LEU A 420 15.25 -5.88 2.82
C LEU A 420 14.86 -6.51 1.47
N PRO A 421 15.63 -7.46 0.91
CA PRO A 421 15.23 -8.11 -0.34
C PRO A 421 13.97 -8.98 -0.15
N CYS A 422 13.00 -8.86 -1.06
CA CYS A 422 11.84 -9.75 -1.16
C CYS A 422 12.30 -11.17 -1.52
N ARG A 423 12.58 -11.98 -0.50
CA ARG A 423 13.02 -13.37 -0.59
C ARG A 423 12.25 -14.20 0.40
N ASP A 424 11.69 -15.32 -0.06
CA ASP A 424 10.85 -16.19 0.78
C ASP A 424 11.57 -16.71 2.02
N ARG A 425 12.90 -16.94 1.99
CA ARG A 425 13.68 -17.36 3.17
C ARG A 425 13.69 -16.34 4.32
N GLN A 426 13.32 -15.09 4.04
CA GLN A 426 13.10 -14.03 5.03
C GLN A 426 11.61 -13.77 5.22
N LEU A 427 10.90 -13.52 4.12
CA LEU A 427 9.54 -12.99 4.19
C LEU A 427 8.51 -14.01 4.67
N ILE A 428 8.59 -15.29 4.29
CA ILE A 428 7.60 -16.28 4.76
C ILE A 428 7.67 -16.47 6.28
N PRO A 429 8.83 -16.76 6.91
CA PRO A 429 8.92 -16.85 8.37
C PRO A 429 8.54 -15.55 9.11
N ASN A 430 8.78 -14.38 8.50
CA ASN A 430 8.35 -13.11 9.06
C ASN A 430 6.81 -12.95 9.02
N ILE A 431 6.15 -13.33 7.92
CA ILE A 431 4.69 -13.29 7.79
C ILE A 431 4.05 -14.33 8.73
N GLU A 432 4.58 -15.55 8.77
CA GLU A 432 4.16 -16.61 9.68
C GLU A 432 4.27 -16.16 11.15
N GLN A 433 5.34 -15.46 11.54
CA GLN A 433 5.43 -14.88 12.88
C GLN A 433 4.44 -13.72 13.09
N ALA A 434 4.35 -12.78 12.14
CA ALA A 434 3.44 -11.64 12.22
C ALA A 434 1.98 -12.07 12.43
N ALA A 435 1.51 -13.11 11.74
CA ALA A 435 0.18 -13.69 11.88
C ALA A 435 -0.08 -14.41 13.23
N ASN A 436 0.94 -14.51 14.11
CA ASN A 436 0.81 -14.98 15.49
C ASN A 436 0.92 -13.84 16.53
N GLU A 437 1.24 -12.61 16.12
CA GLU A 437 1.47 -11.46 17.02
C GLU A 437 0.67 -10.19 16.64
N ALA A 438 -0.05 -10.19 15.51
CA ALA A 438 -0.89 -9.09 15.06
C ALA A 438 -2.24 -9.57 14.49
N ASP A 439 -3.29 -8.75 14.64
CA ASP A 439 -4.64 -9.03 14.14
C ASP A 439 -4.78 -8.82 12.61
N ILE A 440 -3.88 -8.03 12.02
CA ILE A 440 -3.86 -7.69 10.58
C ILE A 440 -2.41 -7.71 10.08
N VAL A 441 -2.13 -8.46 9.01
CA VAL A 441 -0.79 -8.56 8.41
C VAL A 441 -0.76 -7.98 7.00
N ILE A 442 0.00 -6.89 6.82
CA ILE A 442 0.17 -6.18 5.55
C ILE A 442 1.58 -6.40 5.01
N VAL A 443 1.70 -6.91 3.79
CA VAL A 443 2.98 -6.97 3.06
C VAL A 443 3.06 -5.80 2.08
N PHE A 444 4.16 -5.04 2.13
CA PHE A 444 4.27 -3.75 1.46
C PHE A 444 5.49 -3.69 0.50
N PRO A 445 5.44 -4.34 -0.68
CA PRO A 445 6.61 -4.54 -1.52
C PRO A 445 6.88 -3.42 -2.55
N SER A 446 8.13 -2.94 -2.58
CA SER A 446 8.73 -2.23 -3.72
C SER A 446 9.08 -3.24 -4.81
N TRP A 447 8.25 -3.35 -5.85
CA TRP A 447 8.40 -4.47 -6.79
C TRP A 447 7.93 -4.21 -8.21
N GLY A 448 8.31 -5.14 -9.09
CA GLY A 448 7.77 -5.25 -10.44
C GLY A 448 8.50 -4.44 -11.51
N PRO A 449 7.94 -4.43 -12.74
CA PRO A 449 8.42 -3.61 -13.84
C PRO A 449 7.85 -2.19 -13.80
N GLU A 450 8.72 -1.18 -13.80
CA GLU A 450 8.35 0.24 -13.92
C GLU A 450 7.52 0.53 -15.19
N TYR A 451 6.61 1.50 -15.11
CA TYR A 451 5.83 2.07 -16.23
C TYR A 451 4.95 1.06 -17.01
N THR A 452 4.35 0.10 -16.30
CA THR A 452 3.30 -0.77 -16.84
C THR A 452 2.26 -1.11 -15.76
N PRO A 453 0.96 -1.17 -16.09
CA PRO A 453 -0.08 -1.58 -15.15
C PRO A 453 -0.17 -3.11 -14.98
N ASN A 454 0.54 -3.87 -15.81
CA ASN A 454 0.49 -5.34 -15.81
C ASN A 454 1.59 -5.90 -14.88
N PRO A 455 1.25 -6.73 -13.88
CA PRO A 455 2.24 -7.34 -12.99
C PRO A 455 3.04 -8.43 -13.70
N ALA A 456 4.31 -8.59 -13.32
CA ALA A 456 5.13 -9.70 -13.75
C ALA A 456 4.63 -11.01 -13.10
N PRO A 457 4.69 -12.17 -13.80
CA PRO A 457 4.30 -13.46 -13.22
C PRO A 457 5.07 -13.88 -11.95
N SER A 458 6.22 -13.25 -11.67
CA SER A 458 6.94 -13.38 -10.40
C SER A 458 6.21 -12.72 -9.23
N GLN A 459 5.62 -11.53 -9.41
CA GLN A 459 4.85 -10.83 -8.37
C GLN A 459 3.62 -11.66 -7.98
N ARG A 460 2.86 -12.16 -8.97
CA ARG A 460 1.72 -13.07 -8.72
C ARG A 460 2.12 -14.30 -7.90
N ARG A 461 3.24 -14.94 -8.25
CA ARG A 461 3.76 -16.07 -7.47
C ARG A 461 4.21 -15.67 -6.08
N PHE A 462 4.81 -14.49 -5.87
CA PHE A 462 5.14 -14.02 -4.53
C PHE A 462 3.87 -13.81 -3.70
N ALA A 463 2.90 -13.07 -4.23
CA ALA A 463 1.61 -12.84 -3.60
C ALA A 463 0.95 -14.16 -3.15
N GLN A 464 0.81 -15.14 -4.04
CA GLN A 464 0.28 -16.48 -3.71
C GLN A 464 0.96 -17.16 -2.52
N ARG A 465 2.29 -17.04 -2.36
CA ARG A 465 3.02 -17.63 -1.22
C ARG A 465 2.99 -16.78 0.05
N TRP A 466 2.71 -15.48 -0.06
CA TRP A 466 2.64 -14.57 1.08
C TRP A 466 1.24 -14.54 1.69
N ILE A 467 0.18 -14.55 0.85
CA ILE A 467 -1.21 -14.79 1.25
C ILE A 467 -1.30 -16.13 2.00
N ALA A 468 -0.81 -17.22 1.39
CA ALA A 468 -0.79 -18.55 2.00
C ALA A 468 0.14 -18.71 3.23
N ALA A 469 0.93 -17.68 3.57
CA ALA A 469 1.74 -17.64 4.80
C ALA A 469 1.06 -16.85 5.93
N GLY A 470 -0.09 -16.20 5.67
CA GLY A 470 -0.83 -15.37 6.64
C GLY A 470 -0.77 -13.87 6.38
N ALA A 471 -0.69 -13.43 5.11
CA ALA A 471 -0.85 -12.00 4.76
C ALA A 471 -2.30 -11.69 4.34
N ASP A 472 -2.94 -10.72 4.98
CA ASP A 472 -4.33 -10.34 4.71
C ASP A 472 -4.46 -9.36 3.54
N VAL A 473 -3.49 -8.46 3.39
CA VAL A 473 -3.43 -7.52 2.27
C VAL A 473 -2.00 -7.36 1.79
N ILE A 474 -1.83 -7.29 0.47
CA ILE A 474 -0.54 -6.95 -0.16
C ILE A 474 -0.71 -5.64 -0.93
N VAL A 475 0.01 -4.58 -0.55
CA VAL A 475 -0.06 -3.28 -1.24
C VAL A 475 1.32 -2.92 -1.82
N GLY A 476 1.48 -3.13 -3.12
CA GLY A 476 2.72 -2.85 -3.83
C GLY A 476 2.91 -1.40 -4.25
N PHE A 477 4.16 -1.06 -4.57
CA PHE A 477 4.58 0.22 -5.15
C PHE A 477 5.86 0.02 -5.99
N GLY A 478 6.43 1.10 -6.54
CA GLY A 478 7.64 1.03 -7.39
C GLY A 478 7.40 0.74 -8.88
N HIS A 479 6.16 0.53 -9.33
CA HIS A 479 5.84 0.63 -10.77
C HIS A 479 5.84 2.10 -11.26
N HIS A 480 5.86 3.08 -10.33
CA HIS A 480 5.65 4.52 -10.57
C HIS A 480 4.32 4.91 -11.23
N GLN A 481 3.37 3.99 -11.32
CA GLN A 481 2.00 4.21 -11.82
C GLN A 481 1.04 3.21 -11.16
N VAL A 482 -0.27 3.39 -11.32
CA VAL A 482 -1.25 2.37 -10.93
C VAL A 482 -1.08 1.08 -11.73
N ALA A 483 -1.33 -0.06 -11.09
CA ALA A 483 -1.31 -1.39 -11.70
C ALA A 483 -2.51 -2.25 -11.26
N ALA A 484 -2.58 -3.47 -11.76
CA ALA A 484 -3.68 -4.40 -11.50
C ALA A 484 -3.92 -4.70 -10.00
N MET A 485 -5.13 -5.19 -9.72
CA MET A 485 -5.48 -5.90 -8.49
C MET A 485 -5.69 -7.40 -8.75
N GLU A 486 -5.60 -8.20 -7.69
CA GLU A 486 -5.92 -9.63 -7.68
C GLU A 486 -6.56 -10.03 -6.34
N GLU A 487 -7.59 -10.87 -6.37
CA GLU A 487 -8.11 -11.57 -5.19
C GLU A 487 -7.46 -12.96 -5.16
N ILE A 488 -6.85 -13.33 -4.03
CA ILE A 488 -6.23 -14.64 -3.80
C ILE A 488 -6.80 -15.18 -2.51
N ASP A 489 -7.53 -16.30 -2.57
CA ASP A 489 -8.13 -16.97 -1.41
C ASP A 489 -8.94 -16.01 -0.49
N GLY A 490 -9.63 -15.03 -1.10
CA GLY A 490 -10.43 -14.00 -0.42
C GLY A 490 -9.64 -12.79 0.12
N ARG A 491 -8.31 -12.79 0.01
CA ARG A 491 -7.42 -11.68 0.41
C ARG A 491 -6.99 -10.85 -0.81
N LEU A 492 -6.77 -9.54 -0.62
CA LEU A 492 -6.54 -8.59 -1.74
C LEU A 492 -5.06 -8.25 -1.97
N VAL A 493 -4.71 -8.14 -3.25
CA VAL A 493 -3.39 -7.75 -3.74
C VAL A 493 -3.52 -6.55 -4.66
N PHE A 494 -2.88 -5.43 -4.32
CA PHE A 494 -2.69 -4.28 -5.21
C PHE A 494 -1.25 -4.36 -5.74
N TYR A 495 -1.04 -4.49 -7.06
CA TYR A 495 0.32 -4.61 -7.58
C TYR A 495 1.10 -3.29 -7.59
N SER A 496 0.42 -2.15 -7.75
CA SER A 496 0.97 -0.82 -7.51
C SER A 496 -0.14 0.21 -7.36
N ILE A 497 -0.02 1.08 -6.36
CA ILE A 497 -0.90 2.24 -6.13
C ILE A 497 -0.41 3.56 -6.75
N GLY A 498 0.84 3.59 -7.26
CA GLY A 498 1.42 4.70 -8.01
C GLY A 498 2.26 5.71 -7.19
N ASN A 499 2.66 6.79 -7.85
CA ASN A 499 3.46 7.88 -7.25
C ASN A 499 2.57 8.81 -6.42
N PHE A 500 2.79 8.93 -5.10
CA PHE A 500 1.97 9.80 -4.25
C PHE A 500 2.54 11.23 -4.14
N VAL A 501 3.75 11.39 -3.63
CA VAL A 501 4.42 12.70 -3.49
C VAL A 501 5.73 12.64 -4.28
N PHE A 502 5.65 12.81 -5.60
CA PHE A 502 6.77 12.56 -6.52
C PHE A 502 6.84 13.58 -7.67
N ASP A 503 8.04 13.78 -8.23
CA ASP A 503 8.31 14.77 -9.29
C ASP A 503 8.33 14.22 -10.74
N GLN A 504 7.85 12.99 -10.95
CA GLN A 504 7.70 12.38 -12.27
C GLN A 504 6.46 12.93 -13.00
N ASN A 505 6.50 14.20 -13.42
CA ASN A 505 5.38 14.86 -14.13
C ASN A 505 5.53 14.87 -15.66
N TRP A 506 6.13 13.81 -16.21
CA TRP A 506 6.46 13.70 -17.63
C TRP A 506 5.52 12.77 -18.42
N SER A 507 4.62 12.04 -17.76
CA SER A 507 3.49 11.36 -18.39
C SER A 507 2.26 11.40 -17.47
N GLU A 508 1.06 11.27 -18.05
CA GLU A 508 -0.17 11.08 -17.28
C GLU A 508 -0.06 9.90 -16.29
N ALA A 509 0.37 8.72 -16.77
CA ALA A 509 0.46 7.52 -15.93
C ALA A 509 1.40 7.65 -14.72
N THR A 510 2.43 8.50 -14.78
CA THR A 510 3.35 8.74 -13.63
C THR A 510 2.90 9.87 -12.71
N MET A 511 1.87 10.62 -13.12
CA MET A 511 1.15 11.59 -12.29
C MET A 511 -0.11 10.98 -11.65
N GLU A 512 -0.68 9.94 -12.24
CA GLU A 512 -1.88 9.26 -11.72
C GLU A 512 -1.54 8.24 -10.61
N GLY A 513 -2.39 8.20 -9.59
CA GLY A 513 -2.31 7.23 -8.49
C GLY A 513 -3.68 6.98 -7.85
N VAL A 514 -3.73 6.04 -6.92
CA VAL A 514 -4.86 5.85 -6.00
C VAL A 514 -4.37 5.93 -4.55
N LEU A 515 -5.21 6.48 -3.69
CA LEU A 515 -5.02 6.56 -2.24
C LEU A 515 -6.09 5.65 -1.59
N PRO A 516 -5.79 4.36 -1.32
CA PRO A 516 -6.79 3.44 -0.80
C PRO A 516 -7.06 3.70 0.68
N GLU A 517 -8.35 3.73 1.03
CA GLU A 517 -8.85 3.59 2.40
C GLU A 517 -9.22 2.11 2.63
N LEU A 518 -8.43 1.42 3.45
CA LEU A 518 -8.66 0.03 3.83
C LEU A 518 -9.38 0.01 5.18
N THR A 519 -10.68 -0.32 5.20
CA THR A 519 -11.42 -0.43 6.48
C THR A 519 -11.54 -1.87 6.92
N PHE A 520 -11.06 -2.14 8.13
CA PHE A 520 -11.14 -3.43 8.81
C PHE A 520 -12.16 -3.38 9.94
N HIS A 521 -12.82 -4.50 10.20
CA HIS A 521 -13.69 -4.72 11.36
C HIS A 521 -13.26 -6.03 12.03
N ARG A 522 -12.83 -5.99 13.30
CA ARG A 522 -12.36 -7.17 14.06
C ARG A 522 -11.31 -8.02 13.30
N GLY A 523 -10.33 -7.36 12.68
CA GLY A 523 -9.26 -7.98 11.89
C GLY A 523 -9.60 -8.26 10.41
N GLU A 524 -10.88 -8.36 10.06
CA GLU A 524 -11.31 -8.67 8.68
C GLU A 524 -11.48 -7.41 7.82
N LEU A 525 -10.97 -7.43 6.59
CA LEU A 525 -11.09 -6.32 5.63
C LEU A 525 -12.50 -6.27 5.05
N VAL A 526 -13.31 -5.29 5.47
CA VAL A 526 -14.73 -5.17 5.08
C VAL A 526 -14.99 -4.15 3.97
N GLN A 527 -14.03 -3.27 3.67
CA GLN A 527 -14.19 -2.24 2.63
C GLN A 527 -12.85 -1.73 2.08
N VAL A 528 -12.85 -1.39 0.79
CA VAL A 528 -11.76 -0.69 0.10
C VAL A 528 -12.36 0.45 -0.71
N GLU A 529 -12.18 1.69 -0.27
CA GLU A 529 -12.45 2.86 -1.12
C GLU A 529 -11.16 3.26 -1.85
N MET A 530 -11.18 3.26 -3.18
CA MET A 530 -10.06 3.74 -3.99
C MET A 530 -10.30 5.20 -4.36
N ASN A 531 -9.54 6.11 -3.78
CA ASN A 531 -9.59 7.54 -4.12
C ASN A 531 -8.55 7.87 -5.20
N PRO A 532 -8.92 8.09 -6.47
CA PRO A 532 -7.95 8.37 -7.52
C PRO A 532 -7.46 9.82 -7.42
N PHE A 533 -6.19 10.05 -7.70
CA PHE A 533 -5.60 11.39 -7.67
C PHE A 533 -4.67 11.65 -8.86
N LEU A 534 -4.41 12.93 -9.11
CA LEU A 534 -3.39 13.41 -10.04
C LEU A 534 -2.38 14.29 -9.30
N THR A 535 -1.12 13.88 -9.33
CA THR A 535 0.02 14.62 -8.78
C THR A 535 0.41 15.74 -9.71
N ILE A 536 0.20 16.97 -9.26
CA ILE A 536 0.39 18.19 -10.05
C ILE A 536 1.45 19.12 -9.47
N ASP A 537 1.90 20.07 -10.28
CA ASP A 537 2.77 21.17 -9.87
C ASP A 537 4.04 20.70 -9.10
N GLN A 538 4.66 19.63 -9.65
CA GLN A 538 5.89 18.93 -9.23
C GLN A 538 5.80 18.00 -8.00
N SER A 539 4.73 18.01 -7.20
CA SER A 539 4.71 17.18 -5.98
C SER A 539 3.37 17.07 -5.23
N GLN A 540 2.28 17.64 -5.73
CA GLN A 540 1.04 17.76 -4.96
C GLN A 540 -0.04 16.80 -5.50
N PRO A 541 -0.27 15.62 -4.90
CA PRO A 541 -1.46 14.81 -5.18
C PRO A 541 -2.72 15.63 -4.93
N ASN A 542 -3.66 15.61 -5.89
CA ASN A 542 -4.98 16.24 -5.78
C ASN A 542 -6.02 15.20 -6.25
N LEU A 543 -7.07 14.95 -5.46
CA LEU A 543 -8.08 13.95 -5.79
C LEU A 543 -8.82 14.30 -7.09
N LEU A 544 -9.18 13.29 -7.87
CA LEU A 544 -9.88 13.47 -9.14
C LEU A 544 -11.40 13.53 -8.95
N GLU A 545 -12.07 14.42 -9.66
CA GLU A 545 -13.55 14.38 -9.78
C GLU A 545 -13.99 13.04 -10.43
N PRO A 546 -15.15 12.46 -10.07
CA PRO A 546 -15.52 11.09 -10.43
C PRO A 546 -15.33 10.70 -11.89
N GLU A 547 -15.69 11.57 -12.84
CA GLU A 547 -15.50 11.33 -14.29
C GLU A 547 -14.00 11.14 -14.67
N SER A 548 -13.11 11.91 -14.04
CA SER A 548 -11.66 11.77 -14.26
C SER A 548 -11.08 10.61 -13.45
N GLY A 549 -11.55 10.37 -12.22
CA GLY A 549 -11.13 9.23 -11.40
C GLY A 549 -11.46 7.88 -12.05
N GLN A 550 -12.61 7.79 -12.72
CA GLN A 550 -13.02 6.64 -13.53
C GLN A 550 -12.08 6.32 -14.70
N ALA A 551 -11.19 7.23 -15.12
CA ALA A 551 -10.14 6.90 -16.09
C ALA A 551 -9.04 6.05 -15.44
N VAL A 552 -8.56 6.46 -14.26
CA VAL A 552 -7.54 5.75 -13.47
C VAL A 552 -8.05 4.37 -13.04
N LEU A 553 -9.25 4.30 -12.47
CA LEU A 553 -9.85 3.02 -12.07
C LEU A 553 -10.04 2.06 -13.25
N ARG A 554 -10.32 2.58 -14.44
CA ARG A 554 -10.41 1.78 -15.67
C ARG A 554 -9.06 1.24 -16.14
N VAL A 555 -7.93 1.85 -15.80
CA VAL A 555 -6.60 1.26 -16.01
C VAL A 555 -6.44 0.02 -15.11
N ILE A 556 -6.76 0.16 -13.82
CA ILE A 556 -6.71 -0.93 -12.82
C ILE A 556 -7.66 -2.07 -13.23
N ARG A 557 -8.96 -1.80 -13.46
CA ARG A 557 -9.98 -2.80 -13.87
C ARG A 557 -9.60 -3.53 -15.16
N ASN A 558 -8.97 -2.85 -16.13
CA ASN A 558 -8.49 -3.51 -17.35
C ASN A 558 -7.29 -4.43 -17.11
N ALA A 559 -6.34 -4.01 -16.27
CA ALA A 559 -5.16 -4.81 -15.95
C ALA A 559 -5.50 -6.00 -15.02
N SER A 560 -6.59 -5.91 -14.25
CA SER A 560 -7.07 -6.93 -13.29
C SER A 560 -7.88 -8.08 -13.92
N LYS A 561 -8.03 -8.13 -15.25
CA LYS A 561 -8.89 -9.12 -15.92
C LYS A 561 -8.39 -10.56 -15.73
N GLY A 562 -9.22 -11.41 -15.11
CA GLY A 562 -8.85 -12.78 -14.74
C GLY A 562 -7.91 -12.84 -13.52
N MET A 563 -8.04 -11.83 -12.64
CA MET A 563 -7.35 -11.67 -11.36
C MET A 563 -8.29 -11.05 -10.32
N LEU A 564 -9.18 -10.13 -10.74
CA LEU A 564 -10.35 -9.69 -10.01
C LEU A 564 -11.61 -9.91 -10.86
N ASP A 565 -12.65 -10.49 -10.26
CA ASP A 565 -13.85 -11.00 -10.97
C ASP A 565 -15.10 -10.11 -10.79
N TYR A 566 -14.90 -8.84 -10.45
CA TYR A 566 -15.90 -7.76 -10.33
C TYR A 566 -15.33 -6.48 -10.94
#